data_AF-A0A914K270-F1
#
_entry.id   AF-A0A914K270-F1
#
_cell.length_a   1.000
_cell.length_b   1.000
_cell.length_c   1.000
_cell.angle_alpha   90.00
_cell.angle_beta   90.00
_cell.angle_gamma   90.00
#
_symmetry.space_group_name_H-M   'P 1'
#
loop_
_entity.id
_entity.type
_entity.pdbx_description
1 polymer ?
#
loop_
_entity_poly.entity_id
_entity_poly.type
_entity_poly.pdbx_seq_one_letter_code
_entity_poly.pdbx_strand_id
1 'polypeptide(L)'
;MIFIYLIPFINIIIAQTINYKNNECLQCKQIFGDARQNIKLSDLATTKMFENFFLDECFEMQQNRVPYAIYCYELYYNHTDLIYESLLEKVTEDKICQNVQAC
;
A
#
# COMPACT_ATOMS: atom_id res chain seq x y z
N MET A 1 24.17 -37.29 2.55
CA MET A 1 24.39 -36.40 1.38
C MET A 1 23.14 -35.55 1.15
N ILE A 2 22.90 -34.50 1.95
CA ILE A 2 21.61 -33.75 1.95
C ILE A 2 21.78 -32.23 1.80
N PHE A 3 23.00 -31.70 1.71
CA PHE A 3 23.23 -30.24 1.85
C PHE A 3 23.29 -29.40 0.56
N ILE A 4 23.26 -30.01 -0.64
CA ILE A 4 23.55 -29.27 -1.90
C ILE A 4 22.28 -28.80 -2.63
N TYR A 5 21.10 -29.35 -2.31
CA TYR A 5 19.84 -28.98 -2.96
C TYR A 5 19.10 -27.81 -2.30
N LEU A 6 19.53 -27.33 -1.12
CA LEU A 6 18.85 -26.23 -0.42
C LEU A 6 19.16 -24.84 -1.02
N ILE A 7 20.37 -24.65 -1.57
CA ILE A 7 20.83 -23.36 -2.11
C ILE A 7 19.98 -22.86 -3.29
N PRO A 8 19.62 -23.68 -4.30
CA PRO A 8 18.74 -23.21 -5.38
C PRO A 8 17.30 -22.94 -4.92
N PHE A 9 16.77 -23.72 -3.97
CA PHE A 9 15.43 -23.47 -3.41
C PHE A 9 15.35 -22.18 -2.61
N ILE A 10 16.38 -21.88 -1.80
CA ILE A 10 16.47 -20.61 -1.06
C ILE A 10 16.52 -19.42 -2.05
N ASN A 11 17.30 -19.53 -3.13
CA ASN A 11 17.35 -18.48 -4.16
C ASN A 11 16.01 -18.29 -4.89
N ILE A 12 15.24 -19.35 -5.13
CA ILE A 12 13.91 -19.27 -5.75
C ILE A 12 12.90 -18.60 -4.79
N ILE A 13 12.91 -19.00 -3.52
CA ILE A 13 12.03 -18.41 -2.49
C ILE A 13 12.35 -16.91 -2.33
N ILE A 14 13.62 -16.54 -2.19
CA ILE A 14 14.05 -15.15 -2.09
C ILE A 14 13.62 -14.35 -3.33
N ALA A 15 13.79 -14.88 -4.54
CA ALA A 15 13.37 -14.21 -5.77
C ALA A 15 11.85 -14.03 -5.89
N GLN A 16 11.06 -14.99 -5.39
CA GLN A 16 9.60 -14.88 -5.33
C GLN A 16 9.16 -13.86 -4.27
N THR A 17 9.78 -13.85 -3.09
CA THR A 17 9.50 -12.88 -2.03
C THR A 17 9.85 -11.46 -2.46
N ILE A 18 10.96 -11.26 -3.17
CA ILE A 18 11.35 -9.96 -3.73
C ILE A 18 10.35 -9.49 -4.79
N ASN A 19 9.88 -10.37 -5.68
CA ASN A 19 8.87 -10.03 -6.69
C ASN A 19 7.53 -9.67 -6.06
N TYR A 20 7.12 -10.42 -5.03
CA TYR A 20 5.88 -10.16 -4.29
C TYR A 20 5.93 -8.80 -3.59
N LYS A 21 7.01 -8.52 -2.86
CA LYS A 21 7.20 -7.24 -2.16
C LYS A 21 7.34 -6.05 -3.11
N ASN A 22 8.03 -6.22 -4.24
CA ASN A 22 8.09 -5.18 -5.28
C ASN A 22 6.71 -4.88 -5.90
N ASN A 23 5.85 -5.90 -6.02
CA ASN A 23 4.49 -5.72 -6.51
C ASN A 23 3.63 -4.97 -5.49
N GLU A 24 3.69 -5.33 -4.19
CA GLU A 24 2.99 -4.59 -3.12
C GLU A 24 3.46 -3.14 -3.00
N CYS A 25 4.77 -2.89 -3.10
CA CYS A 25 5.35 -1.56 -3.12
C CYS A 25 4.82 -0.72 -4.30
N LEU A 26 4.74 -1.31 -5.50
CA LEU A 26 4.20 -0.65 -6.69
C LEU A 26 2.71 -0.35 -6.54
N GLN A 27 1.92 -1.31 -6.04
CA GLN A 27 0.49 -1.14 -5.81
C GLN A 27 0.21 -0.05 -4.77
N CYS A 28 0.97 -0.03 -3.68
CA CYS A 28 0.86 1.01 -2.66
C CYS A 28 1.11 2.41 -3.24
N LYS A 29 2.20 2.58 -4.00
CA LYS A 29 2.52 3.87 -4.62
C LYS A 29 1.45 4.35 -5.60
N GLN A 30 0.82 3.42 -6.33
CA GLN A 30 -0.26 3.77 -7.24
C GLN A 30 -1.50 4.25 -6.49
N ILE A 31 -1.89 3.55 -5.41
CA ILE A 31 -3.04 3.97 -4.57
C ILE A 31 -2.84 5.39 -4.06
N PHE A 32 -1.67 5.69 -3.49
CA PHE A 32 -1.39 7.02 -2.95
C PHE A 32 -1.13 8.07 -4.02
N GLY A 33 -0.56 7.68 -5.18
CA GLY A 33 -0.37 8.58 -6.31
C GLY A 33 -1.69 9.02 -6.96
N ASP A 34 -2.67 8.11 -7.04
CA ASP A 34 -4.01 8.40 -7.54
C ASP A 34 -4.80 9.22 -6.50
N ALA A 35 -4.80 8.81 -5.21
CA ALA A 35 -5.49 9.52 -4.14
C ALA A 35 -4.97 10.97 -3.93
N ARG A 36 -3.68 11.22 -4.13
CA ARG A 36 -3.09 12.57 -3.98
C ARG A 36 -3.47 13.54 -5.10
N GLN A 37 -3.87 13.03 -6.27
CA GLN A 37 -4.44 13.87 -7.33
C GLN A 37 -5.87 14.32 -7.00
N ASN A 38 -6.59 13.51 -6.23
CA ASN A 38 -8.00 13.74 -5.86
C ASN A 38 -8.16 14.50 -4.52
N ILE A 39 -7.12 14.55 -3.68
CA ILE A 39 -7.18 15.18 -2.34
C ILE A 39 -6.56 16.58 -2.31
N LYS A 40 -7.32 17.54 -1.79
CA LYS A 40 -6.75 18.65 -1.01
C LYS A 40 -6.69 18.24 0.45
N LEU A 41 -5.48 18.05 0.98
CA LEU A 41 -5.24 17.64 2.38
C LEU A 41 -5.91 18.58 3.41
N SER A 42 -6.22 19.82 3.02
CA SER A 42 -7.00 20.78 3.80
C SER A 42 -8.43 20.33 4.11
N ASP A 43 -8.99 19.43 3.30
CA ASP A 43 -10.38 19.02 3.37
C ASP A 43 -10.56 17.77 4.27
N LEU A 44 -9.45 17.17 4.73
CA LEU A 44 -9.40 15.97 5.57
C LEU A 44 -9.01 16.35 7.02
N ALA A 45 -9.68 17.36 7.56
CA ALA A 45 -9.37 17.94 8.88
C ALA A 45 -9.58 16.99 10.07
N THR A 46 -10.21 15.83 9.85
CA THR A 46 -10.44 14.80 10.87
C THR A 46 -10.15 13.41 10.34
N THR A 47 -9.73 12.50 11.22
CA THR A 47 -9.49 11.09 10.88
C THR A 47 -10.72 10.43 10.27
N LYS A 48 -11.93 10.77 10.74
CA LYS A 48 -13.19 10.23 10.20
C LYS A 48 -13.48 10.69 8.76
N MET A 49 -13.12 11.91 8.41
CA MET A 49 -13.23 12.39 7.02
C MET A 49 -12.22 11.66 6.13
N PHE A 50 -11.02 11.42 6.64
CA PHE A 50 -10.01 10.61 5.95
C PHE A 50 -10.45 9.17 5.74
N GLU A 51 -10.99 8.50 6.76
CA GLU A 51 -11.50 7.14 6.66
C GLU A 51 -12.56 7.00 5.56
N ASN A 52 -13.55 7.90 5.54
CA ASN A 52 -14.60 7.88 4.53
C ASN A 52 -14.03 8.09 3.12
N PHE A 53 -13.16 9.10 2.97
CA PHE A 53 -12.50 9.37 1.70
C PHE A 53 -11.70 8.15 1.21
N PHE A 54 -10.92 7.53 2.10
CA PHE A 54 -10.05 6.41 1.74
C PHE A 54 -10.87 5.17 1.34
N LEU A 55 -11.98 4.92 2.04
CA LEU A 55 -12.94 3.88 1.65
C LEU A 55 -13.60 4.15 0.30
N ASP A 56 -13.96 5.41 0.01
CA ASP A 56 -14.53 5.79 -1.28
C ASP A 56 -13.53 5.56 -2.42
N GLU A 57 -12.25 5.92 -2.25
CA GLU A 57 -11.20 5.61 -3.23
C GLU A 57 -11.02 4.10 -3.44
N CYS A 58 -10.99 3.31 -2.35
CA CYS A 58 -10.92 1.85 -2.47
C CYS A 58 -12.14 1.27 -3.22
N PHE A 59 -13.33 1.85 -3.02
CA PHE A 59 -14.54 1.48 -3.73
C PHE A 59 -14.50 1.86 -5.22
N GLU A 60 -14.01 3.05 -5.56
CA GLU A 60 -13.83 3.46 -6.96
C GLU A 60 -12.82 2.55 -7.69
N MET A 61 -11.74 2.16 -7.02
CA MET A 61 -10.78 1.20 -7.55
C MET A 61 -11.41 -0.18 -7.81
N GLN A 62 -12.42 -0.59 -7.02
CA GLN A 62 -13.10 -1.87 -7.21
C GLN A 62 -13.80 -1.96 -8.57
N GLN A 63 -14.29 -0.84 -9.10
CA GLN A 63 -15.00 -0.81 -10.38
C GLN A 63 -14.06 -1.05 -11.57
N ASN A 64 -12.77 -0.72 -11.43
CA ASN A 64 -11.82 -0.73 -12.54
C ASN A 64 -10.63 -1.70 -12.36
N ARG A 65 -10.28 -2.04 -11.12
CA ARG A 65 -9.06 -2.76 -10.74
C ARG A 65 -9.26 -3.57 -9.44
N VAL A 66 -10.08 -4.62 -9.50
CA VAL A 66 -10.45 -5.46 -8.32
C VAL A 66 -9.27 -5.87 -7.42
N PRO A 67 -8.10 -6.31 -7.93
CA PRO A 67 -6.97 -6.67 -7.07
C PRO A 67 -6.41 -5.50 -6.26
N TYR A 68 -6.43 -4.29 -6.83
CA TYR A 68 -5.97 -3.07 -6.17
C TYR A 68 -6.94 -2.61 -5.10
N ALA A 69 -8.25 -2.79 -5.33
CA ALA A 69 -9.25 -2.49 -4.33
C ALA A 69 -9.11 -3.37 -3.09
N ILE A 70 -8.85 -4.66 -3.26
CA ILE A 70 -8.61 -5.59 -2.14
C ILE A 70 -7.42 -5.11 -1.30
N TYR A 71 -6.31 -4.77 -1.95
CA TYR A 71 -5.12 -4.26 -1.27
C TYR A 71 -5.34 -2.88 -0.63
N CYS A 72 -6.14 -2.01 -1.25
CA CYS A 72 -6.56 -0.73 -0.68
C CYS A 72 -7.37 -0.92 0.62
N TYR A 73 -8.33 -1.84 0.62
CA TYR A 73 -9.06 -2.18 1.85
C TYR A 73 -8.15 -2.79 2.92
N GLU A 74 -7.16 -3.60 2.54
CA GLU A 74 -6.18 -4.14 3.48
C GLU A 74 -5.35 -3.02 4.15
N LEU A 75 -4.88 -2.04 3.36
CA LEU A 75 -4.20 -0.85 3.89
C LEU A 75 -5.12 -0.06 4.84
N TYR A 76 -6.40 0.08 4.50
CA TYR A 76 -7.38 0.73 5.36
C TYR A 76 -7.52 0.03 6.71
N TYR A 77 -7.71 -1.29 6.73
CA TYR A 77 -7.96 -2.02 7.98
C TYR A 77 -6.71 -2.15 8.85
N ASN A 78 -5.52 -2.24 8.25
CA ASN A 78 -4.28 -2.50 8.97
C ASN A 78 -3.46 -1.24 9.29
N HIS A 79 -3.63 -0.17 8.51
CA HIS A 79 -2.69 0.97 8.52
C HIS A 79 -3.34 2.36 8.42
N THR A 80 -4.66 2.50 8.50
CA THR A 80 -5.37 3.80 8.37
C THR A 80 -4.75 4.93 9.18
N ASP A 81 -4.49 4.70 10.48
CA ASP A 81 -3.95 5.75 11.36
C ASP A 81 -2.56 6.21 10.91
N LEU A 82 -1.68 5.25 10.60
CA LEU A 82 -0.32 5.53 10.14
C LEU A 82 -0.30 6.26 8.80
N ILE A 83 -1.22 5.89 7.90
CA ILE A 83 -1.39 6.56 6.61
C ILE A 83 -1.87 8.00 6.83
N TYR A 84 -2.85 8.21 7.70
CA TYR A 84 -3.38 9.53 8.02
C TYR A 84 -2.31 10.45 8.60
N GLU A 85 -1.55 9.97 9.59
CA GLU A 85 -0.44 10.72 10.19
C GLU A 85 0.64 11.06 9.15
N SER A 86 1.02 10.08 8.34
CA SER A 86 2.02 10.28 7.27
C SER A 86 1.57 11.34 6.25
N LEU A 87 0.28 11.37 5.90
CA LEU A 87 -0.29 12.37 5.00
C LEU A 87 -0.30 13.77 5.64
N LEU A 88 -0.63 13.89 6.92
CA LEU A 88 -0.58 15.16 7.66
C LEU A 88 0.85 15.73 7.72
N GLU A 89 1.85 14.86 7.89
CA GLU A 89 3.27 15.22 7.84
C GLU A 89 3.77 15.57 6.42
N LYS A 90 2.90 15.45 5.40
CA LYS A 90 3.21 15.70 3.98
C LYS A 90 4.36 14.84 3.47
N VAL A 91 4.54 13.64 4.00
CA VAL A 91 5.57 12.73 3.50
C VAL A 91 5.22 12.24 2.08
N THR A 92 6.22 11.75 1.36
CA THR A 92 6.03 11.23 0.00
C THR A 92 5.32 9.87 0.00
N GLU A 93 4.69 9.51 -1.10
CA GLU A 93 4.03 8.21 -1.30
C GLU A 93 5.00 7.05 -1.03
N ASP A 94 6.25 7.21 -1.47
CA ASP A 94 7.35 6.28 -1.17
C ASP A 94 7.52 6.05 0.33
N LYS A 95 7.42 7.13 1.12
CA LYS A 95 7.62 7.07 2.56
C LYS A 95 6.43 6.46 3.28
N ILE A 96 5.20 6.77 2.82
CA ILE A 96 3.97 6.10 3.30
C ILE A 96 4.09 4.59 3.07
N CYS A 97 4.48 4.18 1.85
CA CYS A 97 4.61 2.78 1.49
C CYS A 97 5.72 2.05 2.26
N GLN A 98 6.79 2.75 2.65
CA GLN A 98 7.78 2.21 3.59
C GLN A 98 7.23 2.04 5.01
N ASN A 99 6.44 3.00 5.48
CA ASN A 99 5.90 2.98 6.84
C ASN A 99 4.89 1.83 7.03
N VAL A 100 4.09 1.52 6.00
CA VAL A 100 3.16 0.38 5.99
C VAL A 100 3.83 -0.95 5.59
N GLN A 101 5.16 -0.97 5.45
CA GLN A 101 5.96 -2.15 5.10
C GLN A 101 5.65 -2.78 3.72
N ALA A 102 4.91 -2.07 2.87
CA ALA A 102 4.71 -2.44 1.47
C ALA A 102 6.01 -2.35 0.67
N CYS A 103 6.87 -1.39 1.04
CA CYS A 103 8.27 -1.25 0.65
C CYS A 103 9.14 -1.45 1.91
#